data_AF-A0A496SGQ7-F1
#
_entry.id   AF-A0A496SGQ7-F1
#
_cell.length_a   1.000
_cell.length_b   1.000
_cell.length_c   1.000
_cell.angle_alpha   90.00
_cell.angle_beta   90.00
_cell.angle_gamma   90.00
#
_symmetry.space_group_name_H-M   'P 1'
#
loop_
_entity.id
_entity.type
_entity.pdbx_description
1 polymer ?
#
loop_
_entity_poly.entity_id
_entity_poly.type
_entity_poly.pdbx_seq_one_letter_code
_entity_poly.pdbx_strand_id
1 'polypeptide(L)' 'MNETLFYAGLVVIIVGILLVIAGVASAFSGNGQGERAHTESKGIILIGPIPIVWGMGKKAWVAALIVGILITAILLLAWS' A
#
# COMPACT_ATOMS: atom_id res chain seq x y z
N MET A 1 17.23 29.16 3.74
CA MET A 1 17.18 27.77 4.29
C MET A 1 15.75 27.26 4.44
N ASN A 2 14.79 28.12 4.78
CA ASN A 2 13.34 27.84 4.76
C ASN A 2 12.76 27.57 3.35
N GLU A 3 13.16 28.32 2.33
CA GLU A 3 12.63 28.16 0.98
C GLU A 3 13.02 26.83 0.33
N THR A 4 14.28 26.40 0.49
CA THR A 4 14.76 25.10 0.00
C THR A 4 14.02 23.93 0.66
N LEU A 5 13.74 24.04 1.97
CA LEU A 5 12.98 23.03 2.72
C LEU A 5 11.52 22.95 2.24
N PHE A 6 10.93 24.11 1.94
CA PHE A 6 9.57 24.20 1.39
C PHE A 6 9.46 23.54 0.02
N TYR A 7 10.38 23.84 -0.91
CA TYR A 7 10.41 23.21 -2.23
C TYR A 7 10.71 21.72 -2.15
N ALA A 8 11.62 21.29 -1.27
CA ALA A 8 11.92 19.88 -1.05
C ALA A 8 10.69 19.11 -0.53
N GLY A 9 9.97 19.68 0.44
CA GLY A 9 8.71 19.11 0.95
C GLY A 9 7.64 18.99 -0.13
N LEU A 10 7.50 20.03 -0.97
CA LEU A 10 6.55 20.04 -2.08
C LEU A 10 6.88 18.96 -3.13
N VAL A 11 8.16 18.78 -3.48
CA VAL A 11 8.60 17.72 -4.38
C VAL A 11 8.29 16.34 -3.81
N VAL A 12 8.56 16.12 -2.51
CA VAL A 12 8.27 14.85 -1.83
C VAL A 12 6.77 14.53 -1.85
N ILE A 13 5.91 15.53 -1.61
CA ILE A 13 4.45 15.36 -1.67
C ILE A 13 4.01 14.97 -3.08
N ILE A 14 4.48 15.68 -4.11
CA ILE A 14 4.12 15.39 -5.52
C ILE A 14 4.58 13.99 -5.92
N VAL A 15 5.82 13.62 -5.59
CA VAL A 15 6.35 12.27 -5.86
C VAL A 15 5.53 11.21 -5.14
N GLY A 16 5.17 11.44 -3.87
CA GLY A 16 4.31 10.54 -3.11
C GLY A 16 2.95 10.32 -3.77
N ILE A 17 2.29 11.40 -4.20
CA ILE A 17 1.00 11.33 -4.91
C ILE A 17 1.14 10.53 -6.21
N LEU A 18 2.16 10.80 -7.01
CA LEU A 18 2.40 10.07 -8.27
C LEU A 18 2.64 8.58 -8.03
N LEU A 19 3.39 8.22 -6.99
CA LEU A 19 3.64 6.82 -6.62
C LEU A 19 2.35 6.12 -6.16
N VAL A 20 1.49 6.79 -5.39
CA VAL A 20 0.19 6.23 -4.98
C VAL A 20 -0.68 5.99 -6.21
N ILE A 21 -0.78 6.96 -7.12
CA ILE A 21 -1.58 6.82 -8.36
C ILE A 21 -1.05 5.66 -9.22
N ALA A 22 0.27 5.57 -9.42
CA ALA A 22 0.88 4.48 -10.18
C ALA A 22 0.68 3.11 -9.51
N GLY A 23 0.80 3.05 -8.18
CA GLY A 23 0.52 1.85 -7.39
C GLY A 23 -0.92 1.39 -7.55
N VAL A 24 -1.87 2.31 -7.44
CA VAL A 24 -3.30 2.02 -7.63
C VAL A 24 -3.60 1.57 -9.05
N ALA A 25 -3.09 2.29 -10.07
CA ALA A 25 -3.29 1.93 -11.47
C ALA A 25 -2.71 0.55 -11.82
N SER A 26 -1.51 0.23 -11.30
CA SER A 26 -0.88 -1.08 -11.50
C SER A 26 -1.61 -2.22 -10.76
N ALA A 27 -2.21 -1.95 -9.61
CA ALA A 27 -3.06 -2.89 -8.90
C ALA A 27 -4.34 -3.23 -9.71
N PHE A 28 -4.91 -2.25 -10.41
CA PHE A 28 -6.05 -2.47 -11.29
C PHE A 28 -5.68 -3.12 -12.64
N SER A 29 -4.46 -2.87 -13.14
CA SER A 29 -3.98 -3.43 -14.42
C SER A 29 -3.58 -4.91 -14.34
N GLY A 30 -3.57 -5.51 -13.14
CA GLY A 30 -3.13 -6.88 -12.88
C GLY A 30 -4.13 -8.01 -13.17
N ASN A 31 -5.29 -7.77 -13.79
CA ASN A 31 -6.30 -8.84 -13.95
C ASN A 31 -7.01 -8.85 -15.31
N GLY A 32 -6.22 -8.92 -16.38
CA GLY A 32 -6.70 -9.32 -17.70
C GLY A 32 -6.62 -10.83 -17.89
N GLN A 33 -7.65 -11.57 -17.46
CA GLN A 33 -8.08 -12.80 -18.12
C GLN A 33 -9.50 -13.13 -17.69
N GLY A 34 -10.40 -13.13 -18.68
CA GLY A 34 -11.82 -13.36 -18.45
C GLY A 34 -12.08 -14.78 -17.99
N GLU A 35 -12.86 -14.92 -16.93
CA GLU A 35 -13.78 -16.02 -16.74
C GLU A 35 -14.67 -15.63 -15.56
N ARG A 36 -15.95 -15.40 -15.87
CA ARG A 36 -17.14 -15.49 -15.00
C ARG A 36 -17.04 -14.79 -13.65
N ALA A 37 -18.02 -13.94 -13.37
CA ALA A 37 -18.28 -13.32 -12.08
C ALA A 37 -18.51 -14.36 -10.95
N HIS A 38 -17.46 -15.07 -10.54
CA HIS A 38 -17.35 -15.62 -9.21
C HIS A 38 -16.73 -14.49 -8.41
N THR A 39 -17.56 -13.84 -7.60
CA THR A 39 -17.12 -12.87 -6.61
C THR A 39 -16.27 -13.62 -5.57
N GLU A 40 -15.04 -13.96 -5.92
CA GLU A 40 -14.05 -14.31 -4.93
C GLU A 40 -13.90 -13.04 -4.08
N SER A 41 -14.41 -13.09 -2.85
CA SER A 41 -14.23 -12.03 -1.88
C SER A 41 -12.72 -11.89 -1.61
N LYS A 42 -12.05 -11.03 -2.39
CA LYS A 42 -10.64 -10.71 -2.25
C LYS A 42 -10.54 -9.54 -1.27
N GLY A 43 -9.80 -9.72 -0.18
CA GLY A 43 -9.76 -8.73 0.88
C GLY A 43 -8.55 -8.86 1.78
N ILE A 44 -8.19 -7.73 2.41
CA ILE A 44 -7.21 -7.67 3.51
C ILE A 44 -7.95 -7.08 4.71
N ILE A 45 -7.89 -7.76 5.85
CA ILE A 45 -8.31 -7.23 7.15
C ILE A 45 -7.06 -7.11 8.02
N LEU A 46 -6.79 -5.91 8.54
CA LEU A 46 -5.72 -5.70 9.52
C LEU A 46 -6.29 -5.91 10.92
N ILE A 47 -5.92 -7.01 11.59
CA ILE A 47 -6.21 -7.19 13.02
C ILE A 47 -4.99 -6.69 13.79
N GLY A 48 -5.02 -5.39 14.11
CA GLY A 48 -3.83 -4.69 14.59
C GLY A 48 -2.72 -4.72 13.53
N PRO A 49 -1.45 -4.95 13.90
CA PRO A 49 -0.34 -4.98 12.95
C PRO A 49 -0.31 -6.23 12.07
N ILE A 50 -1.15 -7.24 12.36
CA ILE A 50 -1.16 -8.51 11.64
C ILE A 50 -2.17 -8.46 10.49
N PRO A 51 -1.70 -8.52 9.22
CA PRO A 51 -2.57 -8.54 8.06
C PRO A 51 -3.13 -9.93 7.81
N ILE A 52 -4.44 -10.03 7.64
CA ILE A 52 -5.11 -11.25 7.20
C ILE A 52 -5.61 -11.06 5.77
N VAL A 53 -5.01 -11.80 4.84
CA VAL A 53 -5.24 -11.66 3.41
C VAL A 53 -5.93 -12.91 2.89
N TRP A 54 -7.05 -12.73 2.19
CA TRP A 54 -7.82 -13.81 1.56
C TRP A 54 -8.17 -13.50 0.11
N GLY A 55 -8.33 -14.56 -0.68
CA GLY A 55 -8.69 -14.48 -2.09
C GLY A 55 -7.60 -13.84 -2.98
N MET A 56 -6.48 -13.38 -2.43
CA MET A 56 -5.42 -12.72 -3.19
C MET A 56 -4.17 -13.59 -3.35
N GLY A 57 -3.49 -13.44 -4.48
CA GLY A 57 -2.28 -14.20 -4.79
C GLY A 57 -1.09 -13.89 -3.87
N LYS A 58 -0.04 -14.72 -3.93
CA LYS A 58 1.17 -14.62 -3.09
C LYS A 58 1.76 -13.21 -3.02
N LYS A 59 1.70 -12.45 -4.12
CA LYS A 59 2.21 -11.07 -4.19
C LYS A 59 1.49 -10.12 -3.23
N ALA A 60 0.17 -10.23 -3.11
CA ALA A 60 -0.62 -9.38 -2.23
C ALA A 60 -0.46 -9.78 -0.75
N TRP A 61 -0.24 -11.08 -0.48
CA TRP A 61 0.09 -11.58 0.85
C TRP A 61 1.40 -10.98 1.37
N VAL A 62 2.43 -10.96 0.52
CA VAL A 62 3.72 -10.33 0.83
C VAL A 62 3.57 -8.81 0.99
N ALA A 63 2.80 -8.16 0.11
CA ALA A 63 2.56 -6.71 0.21
C ALA A 63 1.87 -6.33 1.53
N ALA A 64 0.84 -7.06 1.93
CA ALA A 64 0.14 -6.81 3.20
C ALA A 64 1.06 -6.99 4.40
N LEU A 65 1.90 -8.02 4.39
CA LEU A 65 2.91 -8.27 5.43
C LEU A 65 3.89 -7.10 5.55
N ILE A 66 4.42 -6.61 4.42
CA ILE A 66 5.33 -5.46 4.40
C ILE A 66 4.64 -4.22 4.97
N VAL A 67 3.39 -3.95 4.58
CA VAL A 67 2.61 -2.82 5.09
C VAL A 67 2.39 -2.93 6.60
N GLY A 68 2.01 -4.11 7.10
CA GLY A 68 1.83 -4.34 8.54
C GLY A 68 3.10 -4.10 9.35
N ILE A 69 4.26 -4.57 8.85
CA ILE A 69 5.57 -4.34 9.48
C ILE A 69 5.92 -2.86 9.48
N LEU A 70 5.73 -2.16 8.36
CA LEU A 70 6.00 -0.72 8.26
C LEU A 70 5.16 0.10 9.23
N ILE A 71 3.85 -0.19 9.32
CA ILE A 71 2.96 0.48 10.27
C ILE A 71 3.43 0.23 11.70
N THR A 72 3.81 -1.01 12.03
CA THR A 72 4.33 -1.37 13.36
C THR A 72 5.60 -0.60 13.69
N ALA A 73 6.55 -0.53 12.76
CA ALA A 73 7.81 0.18 12.94
C ALA A 73 7.58 1.68 13.15
N ILE A 74 6.67 2.29 12.38
CA ILE A 74 6.30 3.70 12.52
C ILE A 74 5.64 3.95 13.89
N LEU A 75 4.74 3.08 14.32
CA LEU A 75 4.08 3.22 15.63
C LEU A 75 5.07 3.09 16.79
N LEU A 76 6.04 2.18 16.70
CA LEU A 76 7.10 2.04 17.69
C LEU A 76 7.99 3.29 17.74
N LEU A 77 8.38 3.82 16.57
CA LEU A 77 9.18 5.05 16.47
C LEU A 77 8.43 6.30 16.92
N ALA A 78 7.12 6.35 16.72
CA ALA A 78 6.29 7.47 17.15
C ALA A 78 6.10 7.51 18.67
N TRP A 79 6.24 6.36 19.34
CA TRP A 79 6.12 6.24 20.80
C TRP A 79 7.49 6.23 21.51
N SER A 80 8.60 6.12 20.79
CA SER A 80 9.97 6.20 21.32
C SER A 80 10.51 7.63 21.36
#